data_AF-A0AAW9IVX1-F1
#
_entry.id   AF-A0AAW9IVX1-F1
#
_cell.length_a   1.000
_cell.length_b   1.000
_cell.length_c   1.000
_cell.angle_alpha   90.00
_cell.angle_beta   90.00
_cell.angle_gamma   90.00
#
_symmetry.space_group_name_H-M   'P 1'
#
loop_
_entity.id
_entity.type
_entity.pdbx_description
1 polymer ?
#
loop_
_entity_poly.entity_id
_entity_poly.type
_entity_poly.pdbx_seq_one_letter_code
_entity_poly.pdbx_strand_id
1 'polypeptide(L)'
;YKTDAKEEKELNVSIARCGIKEATKEIEEAINEGKEIADGIIIARNLVNEPSNIIYPETLAKKVVELGTESGFEVEVNGVDKIKELKMEAFYNVAKGSAKEPKLIVMRYFGDKDNNDKVLGLVGKGLTYDSGGYSIKPTDSMMDMKNDMGGAASVIGAMSIIAKRQLKINVIAVVAACENLISGEAYKPGEVIGSMAGKTIEIVNTDAEGRLTLVDAVHYIINNENVDEVIDLATLTGAALVALGETTTAVVTNNDQFYGELKAASEYTG
;
A
#
# COMPACT_ATOMS: atom_id res chain seq x y z
N TYR A 1 21.86 13.32 2.52
CA TYR A 1 21.85 14.80 2.47
C TYR A 1 21.63 15.32 3.88
N LYS A 2 22.56 16.10 4.45
CA LYS A 2 22.27 16.93 5.63
C LYS A 2 22.19 18.36 5.13
N THR A 3 20.98 18.82 4.86
CA THR A 3 20.68 20.24 4.84
C THR A 3 20.30 20.62 6.25
N ASP A 4 20.79 21.76 6.74
CA ASP A 4 20.31 22.34 7.99
C ASP A 4 18.78 22.34 7.97
N ALA A 5 18.15 21.89 9.06
CA ALA A 5 16.71 21.91 9.19
C ALA A 5 16.26 23.36 8.99
N LYS A 6 15.70 23.66 7.81
CA LYS A 6 15.00 24.92 7.60
C LYS A 6 13.92 24.98 8.68
N GLU A 7 13.89 26.08 9.43
CA GLU A 7 12.81 26.35 10.38
C GLU A 7 11.48 25.91 9.77
N GLU A 8 10.71 25.09 10.52
CA GLU A 8 9.34 24.78 10.15
C GLU A 8 8.61 26.11 9.97
N LYS A 9 8.37 26.49 8.72
CA LYS A 9 7.60 27.68 8.41
C LYS A 9 6.16 27.36 8.73
N GLU A 10 5.66 27.94 9.81
CA GLU A 10 4.25 27.86 10.17
C GLU A 10 3.42 28.48 9.03
N LEU A 11 2.70 27.62 8.30
CA LEU A 11 1.84 28.02 7.20
C LEU A 11 0.44 28.29 7.74
N ASN A 12 0.12 29.58 7.89
CA ASN A 12 -1.22 30.01 8.27
C ASN A 12 -2.10 30.12 7.02
N VAL A 13 -3.04 29.19 6.85
CA VAL A 13 -4.03 29.21 5.76
C VAL A 13 -5.36 29.73 6.31
N SER A 14 -5.85 30.84 5.76
CA SER A 14 -7.17 31.40 6.07
C SER A 14 -8.13 31.15 4.92
N ILE A 15 -9.24 30.46 5.19
CA ILE A 15 -10.31 30.21 4.21
C ILE A 15 -11.46 31.18 4.52
N ALA A 16 -11.82 32.00 3.53
CA ALA A 16 -12.92 32.96 3.65
C ALA A 16 -13.98 32.70 2.58
N ARG A 17 -15.26 32.73 2.96
CA ARG A 17 -16.40 32.66 2.05
C ARG A 17 -17.12 34.00 2.01
N CYS A 18 -17.29 34.56 0.81
CA CYS A 18 -17.99 35.83 0.64
C CYS A 18 -19.42 35.74 1.17
N GLY A 19 -19.85 36.72 1.96
CA GLY A 19 -21.20 36.80 2.52
C GLY A 19 -21.40 36.10 3.87
N ILE A 20 -20.36 35.52 4.47
CA ILE A 20 -20.41 34.89 5.79
C ILE A 20 -19.50 35.68 6.75
N LYS A 21 -20.03 36.06 7.93
CA LYS A 21 -19.29 36.82 8.95
C LYS A 21 -18.42 35.93 9.85
N GLU A 22 -18.86 34.70 10.13
CA GLU A 22 -18.19 33.73 11.01
C GLU A 22 -18.36 32.32 10.43
N ALA A 23 -17.37 31.44 10.61
CA ALA A 23 -17.46 30.07 10.11
C ALA A 23 -18.66 29.36 10.74
N THR A 24 -19.48 28.70 9.91
CA THR A 24 -20.55 27.85 10.43
C THR A 24 -19.95 26.51 10.86
N LYS A 25 -20.68 25.77 11.70
CA LYS A 25 -20.26 24.44 12.15
C LYS A 25 -19.96 23.50 10.97
N GLU A 26 -20.77 23.57 9.91
CA GLU A 26 -20.57 22.75 8.71
C GLU A 26 -19.25 23.10 7.98
N ILE A 27 -18.86 24.38 7.99
CA ILE A 27 -17.58 24.82 7.40
C ILE A 27 -16.41 24.31 8.25
N GLU A 28 -16.52 24.40 9.57
CA GLU A 28 -15.48 23.90 10.48
C GLU A 28 -15.30 22.38 10.35
N GLU A 29 -16.40 21.62 10.28
CA GLU A 29 -16.40 20.17 10.05
C GLU A 29 -15.74 19.82 8.71
N ALA A 30 -16.09 20.51 7.62
CA ALA A 30 -15.49 20.29 6.30
C ALA A 30 -13.98 20.62 6.27
N ILE A 31 -13.55 21.69 6.96
CA ILE A 31 -12.13 22.04 7.07
C ILE A 31 -11.36 20.98 7.87
N ASN A 32 -11.94 20.48 8.96
CA ASN A 32 -11.32 19.44 9.76
C ASN A 32 -11.21 18.14 8.98
N GLU A 33 -12.26 17.72 8.28
CA GLU A 33 -12.22 16.58 7.37
C GLU A 33 -11.14 16.74 6.29
N GLY A 34 -11.05 17.91 5.66
CA GLY A 34 -10.01 18.19 4.67
C GLY A 34 -8.59 18.09 5.24
N LYS A 35 -8.36 18.55 6.47
CA LYS A 35 -7.07 18.41 7.16
C LYS A 35 -6.75 16.94 7.45
N GLU A 36 -7.71 16.18 7.95
CA GLU A 36 -7.53 14.75 8.23
C GLU A 36 -7.23 13.94 6.97
N ILE A 37 -7.90 14.25 5.85
CA ILE A 37 -7.60 13.65 4.54
C ILE A 37 -6.17 14.03 4.10
N ALA A 38 -5.80 15.30 4.24
CA ALA A 38 -4.45 15.75 3.91
C ALA A 38 -3.37 15.04 4.76
N ASP A 39 -3.62 14.78 6.04
CA ASP A 39 -2.71 14.03 6.91
C ASP A 39 -2.41 12.62 6.34
N GLY A 40 -3.43 11.87 5.91
CA GLY A 40 -3.20 10.54 5.32
C GLY A 40 -2.53 10.58 3.95
N ILE A 41 -2.81 11.62 3.14
CA ILE A 41 -2.08 11.85 1.89
C ILE A 41 -0.60 12.15 2.19
N ILE A 42 -0.32 12.94 3.23
CA ILE A 42 1.05 13.25 3.66
C ILE A 42 1.76 11.99 4.16
N ILE A 43 1.08 11.11 4.90
CA ILE A 43 1.62 9.80 5.30
C ILE A 43 2.05 9.02 4.05
N ALA A 44 1.16 8.84 3.08
CA ALA A 44 1.47 8.10 1.85
C ALA A 44 2.64 8.75 1.08
N ARG A 45 2.63 10.08 0.93
CA ARG A 45 3.69 10.83 0.24
C ARG A 45 5.04 10.71 0.96
N ASN A 46 5.05 10.78 2.28
CA ASN A 46 6.29 10.67 3.06
C ASN A 46 6.91 9.28 2.89
N LEU A 47 6.09 8.22 2.96
CA LEU A 47 6.57 6.85 2.76
C LEU A 47 7.16 6.65 1.35
N VAL A 48 6.51 7.18 0.30
CA VAL A 48 6.97 7.09 -1.10
C VAL A 48 8.21 7.93 -1.38
N ASN A 49 8.32 9.12 -0.77
CA ASN A 49 9.41 10.04 -1.06
C ASN A 49 10.71 9.67 -0.34
N GLU A 50 10.62 8.99 0.79
CA GLU A 50 11.78 8.56 1.56
C GLU A 50 12.61 7.54 0.76
N PRO A 51 13.94 7.66 0.67
CA PRO A 51 14.77 6.73 -0.09
C PRO A 51 14.77 5.32 0.51
N SER A 52 15.03 4.32 -0.34
CA SER A 52 14.99 2.89 0.01
C SER A 52 16.04 2.44 1.03
N ASN A 53 17.07 3.26 1.29
CA ASN A 53 18.02 3.03 2.38
C ASN A 53 17.49 3.46 3.75
N ILE A 54 16.34 4.15 3.81
CA ILE A 54 15.66 4.57 5.04
C ILE A 54 14.32 3.82 5.19
N ILE A 55 13.49 3.78 4.14
CA ILE A 55 12.29 2.94 4.09
C ILE A 55 12.58 1.65 3.32
N TYR A 56 12.59 0.56 4.07
CA TYR A 56 12.75 -0.81 3.60
C TYR A 56 11.84 -1.73 4.44
N PRO A 57 11.70 -3.04 4.16
CA PRO A 57 10.59 -3.81 4.71
C PRO A 57 10.45 -3.74 6.24
N GLU A 58 11.56 -3.80 6.96
CA GLU A 58 11.58 -3.68 8.42
C GLU A 58 11.20 -2.28 8.93
N THR A 59 11.75 -1.20 8.34
CA THR A 59 11.44 0.16 8.78
C THR A 59 10.05 0.61 8.35
N LEU A 60 9.56 0.12 7.21
CA LEU A 60 8.16 0.25 6.80
C LEU A 60 7.24 -0.41 7.83
N ALA A 61 7.50 -1.67 8.21
CA ALA A 61 6.72 -2.37 9.23
C ALA A 61 6.72 -1.63 10.57
N LYS A 62 7.90 -1.16 11.01
CA LYS A 62 8.01 -0.33 12.22
C LYS A 62 7.15 0.93 12.13
N LYS A 63 7.20 1.64 10.99
CA LYS A 63 6.42 2.86 10.79
C LYS A 63 4.92 2.58 10.81
N VAL A 64 4.47 1.45 10.26
CA VAL A 64 3.06 1.05 10.31
C VAL A 64 2.62 0.74 11.74
N VAL A 65 3.45 0.10 12.56
CA VAL A 65 3.15 -0.13 13.99
C VAL A 65 3.01 1.19 14.77
N GLU A 66 3.90 2.16 14.51
CA GLU A 66 3.79 3.51 15.08
C GLU A 66 2.45 4.17 14.68
N LEU A 67 2.12 4.16 13.39
CA LEU A 67 0.87 4.72 12.87
C LEU A 67 -0.37 4.01 13.42
N GLY A 68 -0.32 2.69 13.62
CA GLY A 68 -1.40 1.91 14.23
C GLY A 68 -1.67 2.32 15.67
N THR A 69 -0.60 2.56 16.43
CA THR A 69 -0.70 3.07 17.81
C THR A 69 -1.28 4.50 17.84
N GLU A 70 -0.82 5.36 16.94
CA GLU A 70 -1.26 6.76 16.85
C GLU A 70 -2.72 6.91 16.35
N SER A 71 -3.13 6.07 15.40
CA SER A 71 -4.42 6.18 14.71
C SER A 71 -5.50 5.27 15.29
N GLY A 72 -5.14 4.22 16.02
CA GLY A 72 -6.07 3.30 16.66
C GLY A 72 -6.45 2.07 15.83
N PHE A 73 -5.50 1.44 15.13
CA PHE A 73 -5.68 0.15 14.46
C PHE A 73 -4.61 -0.86 14.91
N GLU A 74 -4.97 -2.15 14.91
CA GLU A 74 -4.06 -3.24 15.24
C GLU A 74 -3.09 -3.50 14.10
N VAL A 75 -1.84 -3.83 14.42
CA VAL A 75 -0.82 -4.21 13.43
C VAL A 75 -0.14 -5.51 13.85
N GLU A 76 -0.18 -6.51 12.98
CA GLU A 76 0.58 -7.75 13.08
C GLU A 76 1.67 -7.76 12.01
N VAL A 77 2.91 -8.04 12.42
CA VAL A 77 4.06 -8.09 11.51
C VAL A 77 4.64 -9.50 11.51
N ASN A 78 4.51 -10.17 10.37
CA ASN A 78 4.95 -11.53 10.14
C ASN A 78 6.31 -11.54 9.41
N GLY A 79 7.29 -12.24 9.99
CA GLY A 79 8.62 -12.41 9.42
C GLY A 79 8.75 -13.62 8.49
N VAL A 80 9.98 -13.89 8.03
CA VAL A 80 10.29 -14.94 7.04
C VAL A 80 9.76 -16.32 7.44
N ASP A 81 9.90 -16.70 8.72
CA ASP A 81 9.45 -18.01 9.19
C ASP A 81 7.94 -18.19 9.02
N LYS A 82 7.15 -17.17 9.38
CA LYS A 82 5.70 -17.22 9.20
C LYS A 82 5.30 -17.16 7.73
N ILE A 83 5.99 -16.36 6.91
CA ILE A 83 5.79 -16.30 5.45
C ILE A 83 5.98 -17.68 4.82
N LYS A 84 7.02 -18.42 5.25
CA LYS A 84 7.28 -19.80 4.80
C LYS A 84 6.26 -20.80 5.33
N GLU A 85 5.85 -20.68 6.60
CA GLU A 85 4.80 -21.52 7.20
C GLU A 85 3.48 -21.38 6.45
N LEU A 86 3.12 -20.15 6.06
CA LEU A 86 1.94 -19.83 5.26
C LEU A 86 2.08 -20.27 3.79
N LYS A 87 3.25 -20.76 3.36
CA LYS A 87 3.56 -21.15 1.97
C LYS A 87 3.36 -20.02 0.96
N MET A 88 3.66 -18.78 1.35
CA MET A 88 3.67 -17.63 0.45
C MET A 88 4.92 -17.66 -0.45
N GLU A 89 4.99 -18.70 -1.27
CA GLU A 89 6.16 -19.01 -2.09
C GLU A 89 6.40 -17.95 -3.18
N ALA A 90 5.35 -17.38 -3.76
CA ALA A 90 5.49 -16.36 -4.81
C ALA A 90 6.09 -15.08 -4.21
N PHE A 91 5.54 -14.64 -3.07
CA PHE A 91 6.08 -13.50 -2.31
C PHE A 91 7.52 -13.74 -1.85
N TYR A 92 7.79 -14.90 -1.25
CA TYR A 92 9.13 -15.20 -0.74
C TYR A 92 10.19 -15.27 -1.85
N ASN A 93 9.85 -15.83 -3.01
CA ASN A 93 10.79 -15.93 -4.14
C ASN A 93 11.17 -14.57 -4.72
N VAL A 94 10.28 -13.58 -4.71
CA VAL A 94 10.63 -12.19 -5.04
C VAL A 94 11.61 -11.63 -4.02
N ALA A 95 11.33 -11.82 -2.72
CA ALA A 95 12.04 -11.17 -1.65
C ALA A 95 13.44 -11.74 -1.37
N LYS A 96 13.67 -13.04 -1.59
CA LYS A 96 14.91 -13.75 -1.21
C LYS A 96 16.18 -13.22 -1.90
N GLY A 97 16.03 -12.37 -2.92
CA GLY A 97 17.15 -11.68 -3.57
C GLY A 97 17.78 -10.60 -2.70
N SER A 98 17.06 -10.03 -1.72
CA SER A 98 17.57 -9.00 -0.81
C SER A 98 18.10 -9.57 0.50
N ALA A 99 19.10 -8.90 1.07
CA ALA A 99 19.54 -9.13 2.46
C ALA A 99 18.55 -8.55 3.49
N LYS A 100 17.65 -7.65 3.08
CA LYS A 100 16.60 -7.11 3.94
C LYS A 100 15.39 -8.03 3.88
N GLU A 101 15.15 -8.72 4.98
CA GLU A 101 14.10 -9.73 5.05
C GLU A 101 12.70 -9.17 4.77
N PRO A 102 11.84 -9.90 4.04
CA PRO A 102 10.47 -9.49 3.79
C PRO A 102 9.64 -9.44 5.08
N LYS A 103 8.62 -8.58 5.07
CA LYS A 103 7.61 -8.48 6.14
C LYS A 103 6.22 -8.57 5.53
N LEU A 104 5.38 -9.45 6.07
CA LEU A 104 3.94 -9.42 5.81
C LEU A 104 3.30 -8.60 6.93
N ILE A 105 2.76 -7.44 6.57
CA ILE A 105 2.16 -6.49 7.51
C ILE A 105 0.64 -6.59 7.37
N VAL A 106 -0.05 -6.90 8.46
CA VAL A 106 -1.51 -7.00 8.52
C VAL A 106 -2.03 -5.93 9.46
N MET A 107 -2.94 -5.08 9.00
CA MET A 107 -3.54 -3.99 9.74
C MET A 107 -5.03 -4.28 9.90
N ARG A 108 -5.58 -4.16 11.11
CA ARG A 108 -6.99 -4.47 11.38
C ARG A 108 -7.67 -3.33 12.13
N TYR A 109 -8.79 -2.88 11.60
CA TYR A 109 -9.66 -1.88 12.22
C TYR A 109 -11.10 -2.38 12.20
N PHE A 110 -11.72 -2.51 13.38
CA PHE A 110 -13.10 -2.97 13.53
C PHE A 110 -13.97 -1.86 14.16
N GLY A 111 -14.40 -0.92 13.33
CA GLY A 111 -15.23 0.22 13.72
C GLY A 111 -16.73 -0.07 13.73
N ASP A 112 -17.20 -1.04 12.95
CA ASP A 112 -18.62 -1.44 12.91
C ASP A 112 -18.87 -2.72 13.71
N LYS A 113 -19.04 -2.54 15.03
CA LYS A 113 -19.30 -3.64 15.97
C LYS A 113 -20.66 -4.32 15.75
N ASP A 114 -21.57 -3.69 15.01
CA ASP A 114 -22.90 -4.22 14.75
C ASP A 114 -22.91 -5.15 13.52
N ASN A 115 -21.86 -5.09 12.68
CA ASN A 115 -21.77 -5.83 11.42
C ASN A 115 -20.39 -6.46 11.23
N ASN A 116 -20.06 -7.43 12.08
CA ASN A 116 -18.78 -8.13 12.03
C ASN A 116 -18.57 -8.95 10.75
N ASP A 117 -19.65 -9.24 10.01
CA ASP A 117 -19.62 -10.08 8.81
C ASP A 117 -19.41 -9.28 7.52
N LYS A 118 -19.23 -7.95 7.59
CA LYS A 118 -18.88 -7.12 6.42
C LYS A 118 -17.54 -6.44 6.63
N VAL A 119 -16.49 -7.00 6.04
CA VAL A 119 -15.11 -6.54 6.14
C VAL A 119 -14.54 -6.20 4.76
N LEU A 120 -14.14 -4.94 4.59
CA LEU A 120 -13.42 -4.49 3.40
C LEU A 120 -11.94 -4.85 3.51
N GLY A 121 -11.42 -5.56 2.50
CA GLY A 121 -10.02 -5.88 2.34
C GLY A 121 -9.29 -4.86 1.46
N LEU A 122 -8.16 -4.33 1.95
CA LEU A 122 -7.25 -3.50 1.17
C LEU A 122 -5.89 -4.19 1.03
N VAL A 123 -5.36 -4.34 -0.18
CA VAL A 123 -4.03 -4.93 -0.40
C VAL A 123 -3.13 -3.93 -1.11
N GLY A 124 -1.94 -3.68 -0.57
CA GLY A 124 -0.98 -2.74 -1.16
C GLY A 124 0.28 -3.44 -1.66
N LYS A 125 0.67 -3.19 -2.91
CA LYS A 125 2.02 -3.56 -3.40
C LYS A 125 3.08 -2.85 -2.55
N GLY A 126 3.93 -3.63 -1.89
CA GLY A 126 4.92 -3.15 -0.90
C GLY A 126 6.37 -3.28 -1.33
N LEU A 127 6.70 -3.05 -2.62
CA LEU A 127 8.09 -3.13 -3.08
C LEU A 127 8.84 -1.86 -2.66
N THR A 128 9.60 -1.92 -1.57
CA THR A 128 10.34 -0.73 -1.07
C THR A 128 11.51 -0.35 -1.98
N TYR A 129 11.91 -1.27 -2.85
CA TYR A 129 12.77 -0.99 -4.00
C TYR A 129 12.64 -2.11 -5.03
N ASP A 130 12.65 -1.73 -6.32
CA ASP A 130 12.60 -2.68 -7.43
C ASP A 130 13.74 -2.43 -8.43
N SER A 131 14.71 -3.34 -8.49
CA SER A 131 15.75 -3.32 -9.51
C SER A 131 15.37 -4.13 -10.77
N GLY A 132 14.26 -4.85 -10.73
CA GLY A 132 13.85 -5.86 -11.71
C GLY A 132 14.47 -7.25 -11.53
N GLY A 133 15.27 -7.48 -10.49
CA GLY A 133 15.96 -8.75 -10.28
C GLY A 133 16.94 -9.10 -11.41
N TYR A 134 16.94 -10.35 -11.88
CA TYR A 134 17.77 -10.80 -13.01
C TYR A 134 17.36 -10.18 -14.36
N SER A 135 16.10 -9.78 -14.49
CA SER A 135 15.58 -8.94 -15.56
C SER A 135 15.83 -7.45 -15.23
N ILE A 136 17.11 -7.11 -15.03
CA ILE A 136 17.54 -5.83 -14.48
C ILE A 136 17.01 -4.63 -15.28
N LYS A 137 16.46 -3.63 -14.57
CA LYS A 137 16.06 -2.36 -15.18
C LYS A 137 17.28 -1.56 -15.65
N PRO A 138 17.17 -0.79 -16.75
CA PRO A 138 18.12 0.26 -17.07
C PRO A 138 18.19 1.31 -15.94
N THR A 139 19.34 1.98 -15.78
CA THR A 139 19.57 2.95 -14.70
C THR A 139 18.50 4.05 -14.64
N ASP A 140 18.12 4.61 -15.79
CA ASP A 140 17.12 5.69 -15.86
C ASP A 140 15.75 5.25 -15.36
N SER A 141 15.35 4.01 -15.65
CA SER A 141 14.08 3.43 -15.19
C SER A 141 14.13 2.95 -13.74
N MET A 142 15.32 2.81 -13.15
CA MET A 142 15.51 2.32 -11.78
C MET A 142 15.55 3.45 -10.75
N MET A 143 15.91 4.67 -11.16
CA MET A 143 16.18 5.81 -10.24
C MET A 143 15.03 6.09 -9.27
N ASP A 144 13.79 5.98 -9.75
CA ASP A 144 12.59 6.31 -8.97
C ASP A 144 11.96 5.10 -8.27
N MET A 145 12.50 3.89 -8.42
CA MET A 145 11.88 2.63 -7.93
C MET A 145 11.81 2.48 -6.41
N LYS A 146 12.25 3.48 -5.64
CA LYS A 146 11.82 3.64 -4.24
C LYS A 146 10.30 3.84 -4.12
N ASN A 147 9.65 4.32 -5.17
CA ASN A 147 8.22 4.61 -5.21
C ASN A 147 7.35 3.38 -5.50
N ASP A 148 7.95 2.21 -5.69
CA ASP A 148 7.25 0.98 -6.07
C ASP A 148 6.45 0.33 -4.91
N MET A 149 6.36 1.05 -3.81
CA MET A 149 5.51 0.79 -2.65
C MET A 149 4.33 1.78 -2.56
N GLY A 150 4.04 2.54 -3.63
CA GLY A 150 2.96 3.54 -3.65
C GLY A 150 1.58 2.96 -3.31
N GLY A 151 1.29 1.73 -3.75
CA GLY A 151 0.08 1.01 -3.37
C GLY A 151 -0.02 0.76 -1.87
N ALA A 152 1.05 0.23 -1.25
CA ALA A 152 1.13 0.09 0.20
C ALA A 152 1.01 1.43 0.94
N ALA A 153 1.67 2.48 0.43
CA ALA A 153 1.60 3.82 1.02
C ALA A 153 0.17 4.36 1.08
N SER A 154 -0.59 4.22 -0.02
CA SER A 154 -2.00 4.62 -0.10
C SER A 154 -2.87 3.84 0.87
N VAL A 155 -2.68 2.52 0.96
CA VAL A 155 -3.42 1.67 1.91
C VAL A 155 -3.12 2.05 3.36
N ILE A 156 -1.86 2.27 3.70
CA ILE A 156 -1.45 2.69 5.06
C ILE A 156 -2.05 4.05 5.42
N GLY A 157 -1.98 5.03 4.49
CA GLY A 157 -2.59 6.35 4.68
C GLY A 157 -4.11 6.29 4.86
N ALA A 158 -4.79 5.44 4.08
CA ALA A 158 -6.22 5.20 4.21
C ALA A 158 -6.58 4.59 5.57
N MET A 159 -5.85 3.54 6.00
CA MET A 159 -6.05 2.91 7.32
C MET A 159 -5.90 3.90 8.47
N SER A 160 -4.89 4.77 8.42
CA SER A 160 -4.70 5.83 9.41
C SER A 160 -5.90 6.78 9.50
N ILE A 161 -6.43 7.25 8.37
CA ILE A 161 -7.58 8.17 8.38
C ILE A 161 -8.85 7.44 8.86
N ILE A 162 -9.11 6.23 8.35
CA ILE A 162 -10.28 5.42 8.71
C ILE A 162 -10.35 5.22 10.23
N ALA A 163 -9.23 4.81 10.84
CA ALA A 163 -9.14 4.58 12.27
C ALA A 163 -9.20 5.88 13.09
N LYS A 164 -8.44 6.91 12.69
CA LYS A 164 -8.40 8.22 13.38
C LYS A 164 -9.76 8.90 13.42
N ARG A 165 -10.55 8.77 12.35
CA ARG A 165 -11.93 9.28 12.26
C ARG A 165 -12.98 8.36 12.89
N GLN A 166 -12.56 7.20 13.38
CA GLN A 166 -13.44 6.19 13.99
C GLN A 166 -14.64 5.83 13.10
N LEU A 167 -14.39 5.67 11.79
CA LEU A 167 -15.46 5.38 10.84
C LEU A 167 -16.17 4.07 11.21
N LYS A 168 -17.49 4.05 11.08
CA LYS A 168 -18.29 2.84 11.35
C LYS A 168 -18.16 1.85 10.18
N ILE A 169 -16.99 1.21 10.05
CA ILE A 169 -16.67 0.19 9.05
C ILE A 169 -15.61 -0.77 9.61
N ASN A 170 -15.61 -2.01 9.12
CA ASN A 170 -14.55 -2.97 9.38
C ASN A 170 -13.62 -3.06 8.17
N VAL A 171 -12.33 -2.82 8.38
CA VAL A 171 -11.32 -2.81 7.32
C VAL A 171 -10.10 -3.60 7.78
N ILE A 172 -9.67 -4.53 6.94
CA ILE A 172 -8.40 -5.23 7.08
C ILE A 172 -7.54 -4.86 5.89
N ALA A 173 -6.26 -4.63 6.15
CA ALA A 173 -5.31 -4.27 5.12
C ALA A 173 -4.04 -5.13 5.20
N VAL A 174 -3.52 -5.55 4.04
CA VAL A 174 -2.34 -6.40 3.95
C VAL A 174 -1.30 -5.77 3.02
N VAL A 175 -0.05 -5.74 3.48
CA VAL A 175 1.11 -5.33 2.69
C VAL A 175 2.17 -6.42 2.75
N ALA A 176 2.49 -7.01 1.59
CA ALA A 176 3.63 -7.88 1.42
C ALA A 176 4.87 -7.04 1.07
N ALA A 177 5.60 -6.61 2.10
CA ALA A 177 6.73 -5.71 1.97
C ALA A 177 8.04 -6.46 1.67
N CYS A 178 8.71 -6.12 0.57
CA CYS A 178 10.02 -6.67 0.20
C CYS A 178 10.80 -5.72 -0.71
N GLU A 179 12.02 -6.11 -1.08
CA GLU A 179 12.75 -5.54 -2.21
C GLU A 179 12.90 -6.61 -3.30
N ASN A 180 12.86 -6.22 -4.57
CA ASN A 180 13.19 -7.09 -5.71
C ASN A 180 14.60 -6.74 -6.21
N LEU A 181 15.60 -7.50 -5.74
CA LEU A 181 17.01 -7.25 -6.03
C LEU A 181 17.67 -8.45 -6.70
N ILE A 182 18.74 -8.17 -7.44
CA ILE A 182 19.63 -9.20 -7.98
C ILE A 182 20.65 -9.65 -6.92
N SER A 183 20.76 -10.95 -6.73
CA SER A 183 21.80 -11.59 -5.92
C SER A 183 22.00 -13.06 -6.32
N GLY A 184 22.91 -13.76 -5.63
CA GLY A 184 23.11 -15.20 -5.81
C GLY A 184 21.87 -16.03 -5.43
N GLU A 185 21.03 -15.51 -4.53
CA GLU A 185 19.82 -16.19 -4.04
C GLU A 185 18.56 -15.83 -4.83
N ALA A 186 18.64 -14.82 -5.70
CA ALA A 186 17.48 -14.32 -6.45
C ALA A 186 16.91 -15.39 -7.40
N TYR A 187 15.59 -15.38 -7.49
CA TYR A 187 14.83 -16.15 -8.48
C TYR A 187 15.13 -15.68 -9.91
N LYS A 188 14.96 -16.56 -10.90
CA LYS A 188 15.44 -16.34 -12.27
C LYS A 188 14.34 -16.57 -13.31
N PRO A 189 14.45 -15.94 -14.49
CA PRO A 189 13.65 -16.34 -15.64
C PRO A 189 13.83 -17.83 -15.97
N GLY A 190 12.76 -18.52 -16.30
CA GLY A 190 12.67 -19.96 -16.55
C GLY A 190 12.44 -20.82 -15.30
N GLU A 191 12.50 -20.24 -14.08
CA GLU A 191 12.11 -20.97 -12.87
C GLU A 191 10.59 -21.12 -12.78
N VAL A 192 10.13 -22.23 -12.19
CA VAL A 192 8.72 -22.45 -11.85
C VAL A 192 8.61 -22.46 -10.33
N ILE A 193 7.84 -21.53 -9.78
CA ILE A 193 7.66 -21.35 -8.33
C ILE A 193 6.22 -21.66 -7.92
N GLY A 194 5.98 -21.98 -6.65
CA GLY A 194 4.63 -22.11 -6.10
C GLY A 194 4.02 -20.76 -5.72
N SER A 195 2.77 -20.80 -5.26
CA SER A 195 2.06 -19.72 -4.58
C SER A 195 1.28 -20.26 -3.39
N MET A 196 0.86 -19.37 -2.50
CA MET A 196 0.02 -19.70 -1.34
C MET A 196 -1.27 -20.42 -1.74
N ALA A 197 -1.81 -20.08 -2.91
CA ALA A 197 -3.00 -20.71 -3.48
C ALA A 197 -2.76 -22.13 -4.01
N GLY A 198 -1.55 -22.69 -3.85
CA GLY A 198 -1.17 -24.02 -4.34
C GLY A 198 -1.00 -24.12 -5.86
N LYS A 199 -0.92 -22.98 -6.57
CA LYS A 199 -0.67 -22.94 -8.02
C LYS A 199 0.83 -22.79 -8.28
N THR A 200 1.26 -23.23 -9.46
CA THR A 200 2.62 -23.00 -9.96
C THR A 200 2.65 -21.85 -10.97
N ILE A 201 3.73 -21.08 -10.96
CA ILE A 201 3.93 -19.90 -11.80
C ILE A 201 5.29 -20.01 -12.48
N GLU A 202 5.30 -20.01 -13.82
CA GLU A 202 6.52 -19.90 -14.60
C GLU A 202 6.96 -18.43 -14.65
N ILE A 203 8.21 -18.18 -14.27
CA ILE A 203 8.78 -16.84 -14.23
C ILE A 203 9.43 -16.56 -15.58
N VAL A 204 8.77 -15.77 -16.41
CA VAL A 204 9.35 -15.34 -17.69
C VAL A 204 10.15 -14.04 -17.57
N ASN A 205 9.88 -13.24 -16.55
CA ASN A 205 10.50 -11.94 -16.30
C ASN A 205 10.43 -11.62 -14.80
N THR A 206 11.57 -11.35 -14.16
CA THR A 206 11.64 -11.03 -12.70
C THR A 206 11.30 -9.57 -12.40
N ASP A 207 11.09 -8.75 -13.43
CA ASP A 207 10.56 -7.38 -13.37
C ASP A 207 9.02 -7.34 -13.43
N ALA A 208 8.40 -8.52 -13.36
CA ALA A 208 6.96 -8.69 -13.17
C ALA A 208 6.67 -9.21 -11.75
N GLU A 209 7.40 -8.70 -10.77
CA GLU A 209 7.43 -9.13 -9.36
C GLU A 209 6.18 -8.73 -8.59
N GLY A 210 5.61 -7.53 -8.83
CA GLY A 210 4.52 -7.01 -8.04
C GLY A 210 3.29 -7.91 -8.02
N ARG A 211 2.96 -8.54 -9.16
CA ARG A 211 1.84 -9.50 -9.23
C ARG A 211 2.10 -10.79 -8.44
N LEU A 212 3.37 -11.17 -8.25
CA LEU A 212 3.77 -12.35 -7.48
C LEU A 212 3.66 -12.10 -5.97
N THR A 213 3.98 -10.89 -5.51
CA THR A 213 3.76 -10.52 -4.10
C THR A 213 2.27 -10.33 -3.81
N LEU A 214 1.52 -9.73 -4.74
CA LEU A 214 0.08 -9.51 -4.62
C LEU A 214 -0.73 -10.81 -4.63
N VAL A 215 -0.38 -11.81 -5.47
CA VAL A 215 -1.19 -13.05 -5.53
C VAL A 215 -1.24 -13.76 -4.17
N ASP A 216 -0.14 -13.77 -3.43
CA ASP A 216 -0.10 -14.36 -2.09
C ASP A 216 -0.78 -13.45 -1.06
N ALA A 217 -0.58 -12.13 -1.13
CA ALA A 217 -1.23 -11.18 -0.21
C ALA A 217 -2.77 -11.17 -0.35
N VAL A 218 -3.28 -11.18 -1.58
CA VAL A 218 -4.71 -11.30 -1.89
C VAL A 218 -5.25 -12.66 -1.46
N HIS A 219 -4.50 -13.74 -1.68
CA HIS A 219 -4.93 -15.05 -1.22
C HIS A 219 -5.01 -15.12 0.31
N TYR A 220 -4.01 -14.56 1.00
CA TYR A 220 -3.98 -14.47 2.46
C TYR A 220 -5.16 -13.68 3.01
N ILE A 221 -5.41 -12.46 2.53
CA ILE A 221 -6.50 -11.64 3.07
C ILE A 221 -7.88 -12.28 2.87
N ILE A 222 -8.09 -13.00 1.76
CA ILE A 222 -9.34 -13.72 1.49
C ILE A 222 -9.49 -14.94 2.41
N ASN A 223 -8.44 -15.77 2.56
CA ASN A 223 -8.58 -17.10 3.19
C ASN A 223 -8.25 -17.11 4.69
N ASN A 224 -7.40 -16.19 5.15
CA ASN A 224 -6.98 -16.11 6.55
C ASN A 224 -7.74 -15.03 7.31
N GLU A 225 -8.00 -13.89 6.66
CA GLU A 225 -8.71 -12.76 7.27
C GLU A 225 -10.21 -12.74 6.93
N ASN A 226 -10.66 -13.57 5.98
CA ASN A 226 -12.07 -13.76 5.61
C ASN A 226 -12.80 -12.45 5.23
N VAL A 227 -12.14 -11.61 4.43
CA VAL A 227 -12.75 -10.36 3.92
C VAL A 227 -13.76 -10.63 2.80
N ASP A 228 -14.77 -9.77 2.67
CA ASP A 228 -15.87 -9.93 1.71
C ASP A 228 -15.57 -9.32 0.33
N GLU A 229 -14.89 -8.18 0.35
CA GLU A 229 -14.54 -7.38 -0.83
C GLU A 229 -13.06 -7.04 -0.76
N VAL A 230 -12.35 -7.09 -1.89
CA VAL A 230 -10.92 -6.77 -1.93
C VAL A 230 -10.65 -5.70 -2.96
N ILE A 231 -9.91 -4.67 -2.56
CA ILE A 231 -9.29 -3.69 -3.44
C ILE A 231 -7.78 -3.85 -3.29
N ASP A 232 -7.09 -4.26 -4.36
CA ASP A 232 -5.63 -4.17 -4.43
C ASP A 232 -5.17 -2.90 -5.16
N LEU A 233 -4.15 -2.24 -4.61
CA LEU A 233 -3.54 -1.03 -5.16
C LEU A 233 -2.07 -1.28 -5.43
N ALA A 234 -1.63 -0.96 -6.65
CA ALA A 234 -0.28 -1.28 -7.08
C ALA A 234 0.25 -0.35 -8.19
N THR A 235 1.51 0.06 -8.05
CA THR A 235 2.37 0.56 -9.13
C THR A 235 2.79 -0.61 -10.02
N LEU A 236 1.84 -1.20 -10.73
CA LEU A 236 2.02 -2.56 -11.29
C LEU A 236 2.63 -2.60 -12.68
N THR A 237 2.27 -1.66 -13.57
CA THR A 237 2.68 -1.74 -14.98
C THR A 237 2.91 -0.38 -15.61
N GLY A 238 3.95 -0.27 -16.43
CA GLY A 238 4.12 0.88 -17.33
C GLY A 238 3.07 0.93 -18.44
N ALA A 239 2.43 -0.20 -18.77
CA ALA A 239 1.38 -0.27 -19.79
C ALA A 239 0.14 0.57 -19.42
N ALA A 240 -0.20 0.64 -18.12
CA ALA A 240 -1.27 1.52 -17.64
C ALA A 240 -0.97 3.00 -17.92
N LEU A 241 0.29 3.43 -17.71
CA LEU A 241 0.74 4.80 -18.03
C LEU A 241 0.67 5.09 -19.52
N VAL A 242 1.05 4.14 -20.37
CA VAL A 242 0.96 4.28 -21.84
C VAL A 242 -0.50 4.43 -22.28
N ALA A 243 -1.43 3.70 -21.66
CA ALA A 243 -2.84 3.70 -22.04
C ALA A 243 -3.62 4.91 -21.49
N LEU A 244 -3.36 5.33 -20.26
CA LEU A 244 -4.20 6.29 -19.52
C LEU A 244 -3.46 7.58 -19.12
N GLY A 245 -2.16 7.66 -19.34
CA GLY A 245 -1.32 8.77 -18.89
C GLY A 245 -1.00 8.71 -17.39
N GLU A 246 -0.54 9.83 -16.83
CA GLU A 246 -0.01 9.92 -15.46
C GLU A 246 -1.03 10.38 -14.42
N THR A 247 -2.22 10.80 -14.84
CA THR A 247 -3.25 11.38 -13.98
C THR A 247 -4.48 10.50 -13.84
N THR A 248 -4.43 9.24 -14.27
CA THR A 248 -5.59 8.34 -14.27
C THR A 248 -5.18 6.92 -13.88
N THR A 249 -5.82 6.39 -12.85
CA THR A 249 -5.60 5.03 -12.37
C THR A 249 -6.38 4.02 -13.22
N ALA A 250 -5.70 2.97 -13.70
CA ALA A 250 -6.36 1.84 -14.36
C ALA A 250 -7.09 0.99 -13.31
N VAL A 251 -8.33 0.57 -13.62
CA VAL A 251 -9.12 -0.31 -12.76
C VAL A 251 -9.54 -1.54 -13.55
N VAL A 252 -9.36 -2.72 -12.94
CA VAL A 252 -9.87 -4.00 -13.43
C VAL A 252 -10.66 -4.62 -12.30
N THR A 253 -11.85 -5.14 -12.61
CA THR A 253 -12.78 -5.69 -11.63
C THR A 253 -13.48 -6.92 -12.20
N ASN A 254 -13.89 -7.83 -11.32
CA ASN A 254 -14.80 -8.91 -11.63
C ASN A 254 -16.25 -8.60 -11.19
N ASN A 255 -16.50 -7.41 -10.64
CA ASN A 255 -17.78 -6.99 -10.10
C ASN A 255 -18.08 -5.53 -10.50
N ASP A 256 -19.02 -5.36 -11.43
CA ASP A 256 -19.43 -4.05 -11.95
C ASP A 256 -20.12 -3.18 -10.91
N GLN A 257 -20.87 -3.79 -9.97
CA GLN A 257 -21.56 -3.05 -8.92
C GLN A 257 -20.55 -2.43 -7.95
N PHE A 258 -19.60 -3.23 -7.46
CA PHE A 258 -18.55 -2.75 -6.55
C PHE A 258 -17.67 -1.69 -7.23
N TYR A 259 -17.39 -1.85 -8.53
CA TYR A 259 -16.72 -0.81 -9.30
C TYR A 259 -17.55 0.48 -9.42
N GLY A 260 -18.88 0.37 -9.58
CA GLY A 260 -19.77 1.54 -9.56
C GLY A 260 -19.65 2.35 -8.26
N GLU A 261 -19.56 1.67 -7.12
CA GLU A 261 -19.35 2.29 -5.81
C GLU A 261 -17.97 2.98 -5.73
N LEU A 262 -16.91 2.29 -6.14
CA LEU A 262 -15.55 2.85 -6.20
C LEU A 262 -15.46 4.07 -7.13
N LYS A 263 -16.10 4.00 -8.29
CA LYS A 263 -16.12 5.07 -9.29
C LYS A 263 -16.84 6.30 -8.76
N ALA A 264 -17.99 6.13 -8.11
CA ALA A 264 -18.71 7.23 -7.48
C ALA A 264 -17.89 7.89 -6.36
N ALA A 265 -17.17 7.09 -5.56
CA ALA A 265 -16.25 7.61 -4.55
C ALA A 265 -15.10 8.41 -5.20
N SER A 266 -14.48 7.89 -6.27
CA SER A 266 -13.42 8.60 -6.99
C SER A 266 -13.89 9.92 -7.61
N GLU A 267 -15.08 9.96 -8.21
CA GLU A 267 -15.64 11.20 -8.77
C GLU A 267 -15.92 12.25 -7.69
N TYR A 268 -16.28 11.80 -6.48
CA TYR A 268 -16.50 12.67 -5.33
C TYR A 268 -15.20 13.23 -4.75
N THR A 269 -14.14 12.43 -4.69
CA THR A 269 -12.85 12.82 -4.10
C THR A 269 -11.93 13.61 -5.05
N GLY A 270 -12.19 13.54 -6.37
CA GLY A 270 -11.30 14.06 -7.41
C GLY A 270 -10.11 13.14 -7.67
#